data_AF-L0G7C1-F1
#
_entry.id   AF-L0G7C1-F1
#
_cell.length_a   1.000
_cell.length_b   1.000
_cell.length_c   1.000
_cell.angle_alpha   90.00
_cell.angle_beta   90.00
_cell.angle_gamma   90.00
#
_symmetry.space_group_name_H-M   'P 1'
#
loop_
_entity.id
_entity.type
_entity.pdbx_description
1 polymer ?
#
loop_
_entity_poly.entity_id
_entity_poly.type
_entity_poly.pdbx_seq_one_letter_code
_entity_poly.pdbx_strand_id
1 'polypeptide(L)'
;MNNLVTQNYSHPQEPVFSSNPMQNLKSLIEKGDLHFLSEFNEIFPDFISKIKSASSKLNAMDIKFCVLLKMGFTTKEIASVTKSTIRAVQSRKYRIRKRLDVPNDEDLNLFMVTFF
;
A
#
# COMPACT_ATOMS: atom_id res chain seq x y z
N MET A 1 -39.36 7.17 -41.04
CA MET A 1 -38.94 8.46 -40.46
C MET A 1 -37.71 8.21 -39.60
N ASN A 2 -36.64 8.90 -39.97
CA ASN A 2 -35.38 9.18 -39.26
C ASN A 2 -34.51 8.05 -38.70
N ASN A 3 -33.28 8.14 -39.20
CA ASN A 3 -32.05 7.39 -38.97
C ASN A 3 -31.29 7.90 -37.73
N LEU A 4 -30.23 7.17 -37.33
CA LEU A 4 -29.00 7.51 -36.55
C LEU A 4 -28.68 6.29 -35.65
N VAL A 5 -27.96 5.26 -36.13
CA VAL A 5 -26.48 5.15 -36.19
C VAL A 5 -25.85 5.53 -34.83
N THR A 6 -25.28 4.60 -34.06
CA THR A 6 -23.94 4.05 -34.29
C THR A 6 -23.74 2.63 -33.71
N GLN A 7 -22.97 1.83 -34.46
CA GLN A 7 -22.29 0.60 -34.03
C GLN A 7 -21.37 0.87 -32.81
N ASN A 8 -20.93 -0.19 -32.11
CA ASN A 8 -19.52 -0.36 -31.74
C ASN A 8 -19.20 -1.77 -31.18
N TYR A 9 -18.59 -2.56 -32.08
CA TYR A 9 -17.43 -3.43 -31.89
C TYR A 9 -17.37 -4.48 -30.77
N SER A 10 -17.25 -5.73 -31.23
CA SER A 10 -16.64 -6.89 -30.58
C SER A 10 -15.35 -6.53 -29.84
N HIS A 11 -15.35 -6.68 -28.52
CA HIS A 11 -14.11 -6.76 -27.74
C HIS A 11 -14.02 -8.16 -27.13
N PRO A 12 -12.85 -8.83 -27.15
CA PRO A 12 -12.67 -10.13 -26.53
C PRO A 12 -13.06 -10.02 -25.05
N GLN A 13 -13.78 -11.00 -24.52
CA GLN A 13 -14.02 -11.11 -23.08
C GLN A 13 -12.67 -11.38 -22.41
N GLU A 14 -11.98 -10.33 -21.98
CA GLU A 14 -10.82 -10.43 -21.08
C GLU A 14 -11.24 -11.28 -19.86
N PRO A 15 -10.42 -12.26 -19.43
CA PRO A 15 -10.79 -13.18 -18.38
C PRO A 15 -11.07 -12.40 -17.09
N VAL A 16 -12.23 -12.67 -16.49
CA VAL A 16 -12.67 -12.12 -15.20
C VAL A 16 -11.71 -12.56 -14.09
N PHE A 17 -10.58 -11.88 -13.94
CA PHE A 17 -9.73 -11.96 -12.76
C PHE A 17 -10.39 -11.14 -11.65
N SER A 18 -10.68 -11.78 -10.52
CA SER A 18 -11.28 -11.19 -9.32
C SER A 18 -10.77 -9.77 -9.01
N SER A 19 -11.61 -8.76 -9.24
CA SER A 19 -11.26 -7.33 -9.12
C SER A 19 -11.23 -6.85 -7.67
N ASN A 20 -10.31 -7.38 -6.86
CA ASN A 20 -10.02 -6.80 -5.55
C ASN A 20 -8.90 -5.74 -5.72
N PRO A 21 -9.19 -4.43 -5.53
CA PRO A 21 -8.18 -3.37 -5.66
C PRO A 21 -6.94 -3.61 -4.80
N MET A 22 -7.09 -4.26 -3.63
CA MET A 22 -5.97 -4.60 -2.75
C MET A 22 -5.03 -5.64 -3.35
N GLN A 23 -5.58 -6.61 -4.08
CA GLN A 23 -4.77 -7.67 -4.69
C GLN A 23 -3.98 -7.14 -5.89
N ASN A 24 -4.60 -6.28 -6.69
CA ASN A 24 -3.92 -5.57 -7.77
C ASN A 24 -2.78 -4.71 -7.22
N LEU A 25 -3.05 -3.93 -6.16
CA LEU A 25 -2.04 -3.09 -5.54
C LEU A 25 -0.89 -3.88 -4.92
N LYS A 26 -1.17 -5.02 -4.26
CA LYS A 26 -0.10 -5.91 -3.78
C LYS A 26 0.78 -6.42 -4.92
N SER A 27 0.18 -6.80 -6.05
CA SER A 27 0.93 -7.25 -7.23
C SER A 27 1.86 -6.16 -7.78
N LEU A 28 1.41 -4.90 -7.82
CA LEU A 28 2.23 -3.77 -8.26
C LEU A 28 3.47 -3.59 -7.35
N ILE A 29 3.28 -3.68 -6.04
CA ILE A 29 4.36 -3.57 -5.04
C ILE A 29 5.40 -4.68 -5.24
N GLU A 30 4.96 -5.93 -5.41
CA GLU A 30 5.84 -7.07 -5.60
C GLU A 30 6.65 -6.98 -6.91
N LYS A 31 6.06 -6.41 -7.96
CA LYS A 31 6.73 -6.11 -9.23
C LYS A 31 7.69 -4.92 -9.15
N GLY A 32 7.66 -4.16 -8.06
CA GLY A 32 8.45 -2.95 -7.89
C GLY A 32 7.96 -1.79 -8.77
N ASP A 33 6.71 -1.84 -9.22
CA ASP A 33 6.10 -0.79 -10.03
C ASP A 33 5.87 0.46 -9.17
N LEU A 34 6.31 1.63 -9.64
CA LEU A 34 6.19 2.90 -8.93
C LEU A 34 4.75 3.45 -8.91
N HIS A 35 3.89 3.00 -9.83
CA HIS A 35 2.47 3.39 -9.89
C HIS A 35 1.66 2.90 -8.68
N PHE A 36 2.21 1.99 -7.87
CA PHE A 36 1.54 1.52 -6.65
C PHE A 36 1.15 2.67 -5.70
N LEU A 37 1.92 3.76 -5.66
CA LEU A 37 1.63 4.87 -4.76
C LEU A 37 0.41 5.70 -5.18
N SER A 38 0.19 5.87 -6.49
CA SER A 38 -1.01 6.57 -6.98
C SER A 38 -2.25 5.73 -6.69
N GLU A 39 -2.20 4.44 -7.02
CA GLU A 39 -3.30 3.50 -6.76
C GLU A 39 -3.59 3.39 -5.24
N PHE A 40 -2.54 3.34 -4.41
CA PHE A 40 -2.68 3.34 -2.96
C PHE A 40 -3.40 4.60 -2.47
N ASN A 41 -3.07 5.77 -3.01
CA ASN A 41 -3.67 7.03 -2.60
C ASN A 41 -5.14 7.15 -3.03
N GLU A 42 -5.54 6.47 -4.10
CA GLU A 42 -6.96 6.37 -4.49
C GLU A 42 -7.75 5.47 -3.53
N ILE A 43 -7.15 4.37 -3.05
CA ILE A 43 -7.82 3.42 -2.15
C ILE A 43 -7.82 3.90 -0.69
N PHE A 44 -6.72 4.53 -0.26
CA PHE A 44 -6.54 5.08 1.08
C PHE A 44 -6.24 6.58 1.00
N PRO A 45 -7.25 7.40 0.66
CA PRO A 45 -7.11 8.83 0.71
C PRO A 45 -6.67 9.26 2.11
N ASP A 46 -5.85 10.29 2.17
CA ASP A 46 -5.32 10.90 3.41
C ASP A 46 -4.39 10.05 4.26
N PHE A 47 -4.16 8.76 3.97
CA PHE A 47 -3.24 7.97 4.80
C PHE A 47 -1.84 8.60 4.86
N ILE A 48 -1.30 9.01 3.70
CA ILE A 48 0.02 9.63 3.61
C ILE A 48 0.05 10.98 4.35
N SER A 49 -1.01 11.79 4.22
CA SER A 49 -1.08 13.09 4.90
C SER A 49 -1.18 12.90 6.42
N LYS A 50 -2.01 11.97 6.90
CA LYS A 50 -2.13 11.62 8.33
C LYS A 50 -0.83 11.08 8.92
N ILE A 51 -0.11 10.19 8.23
CA ILE A 51 1.20 9.70 8.69
C ILE A 51 2.21 10.84 8.80
N LYS A 52 2.23 11.77 7.84
CA LYS A 52 3.09 12.96 7.89
C LYS A 52 2.72 13.87 9.06
N SER A 53 1.42 14.07 9.30
CA SER A 53 0.92 14.88 10.42
C SER A 53 1.21 14.24 11.78
N ALA A 54 1.13 12.91 11.88
CA ALA A 54 1.43 12.16 13.09
C ALA A 54 2.92 12.24 13.48
N SER A 55 3.82 12.34 12.51
CA SER A 55 5.24 12.57 12.79
C SER A 55 5.98 13.21 11.62
N SER A 56 6.41 14.46 11.82
CA SER A 56 7.30 15.20 10.91
C SER A 56 8.70 14.59 10.77
N LYS A 57 9.07 13.63 11.63
CA LYS A 57 10.38 12.93 11.61
C LYS A 57 10.43 11.76 10.62
N LEU A 58 9.32 11.40 9.97
CA LEU A 58 9.27 10.33 8.98
C LEU A 58 9.67 10.88 7.61
N ASN A 59 10.67 10.25 6.98
CA ASN A 59 11.06 10.61 5.62
C ASN A 59 10.23 9.82 4.59
N ALA A 60 10.46 10.08 3.30
CA ALA A 60 9.73 9.41 2.22
C ALA A 60 9.90 7.88 2.22
N MET A 61 11.05 7.35 2.61
CA MET A 61 11.26 5.89 2.70
C MET A 61 10.49 5.29 3.87
N ASP A 62 10.41 5.99 5.00
CA ASP A 62 9.63 5.55 6.15
C ASP A 62 8.13 5.57 5.84
N ILE A 63 7.65 6.59 5.12
CA ILE A 63 6.25 6.68 4.66
C ILE A 63 5.93 5.52 3.71
N LYS A 64 6.80 5.25 2.70
CA LYS A 64 6.64 4.07 1.83
C LYS A 64 6.59 2.77 2.62
N PHE A 65 7.37 2.66 3.69
CA PHE A 65 7.33 1.50 4.57
C PHE A 65 6.01 1.42 5.36
N CYS A 66 5.45 2.54 5.82
CA CYS A 66 4.14 2.58 6.45
C CYS A 66 3.03 2.15 5.48
N VAL A 67 3.15 2.49 4.20
CA VAL A 67 2.24 1.98 3.14
C VAL A 67 2.31 0.45 3.06
N LEU A 68 3.50 -0.16 3.09
CA LEU A 68 3.61 -1.63 3.12
C LEU A 68 2.94 -2.24 4.36
N LEU A 69 3.07 -1.60 5.52
CA LEU A 69 2.41 -2.06 6.74
C LEU A 69 0.89 -1.93 6.64
N LYS A 70 0.37 -0.80 6.13
CA LYS A 70 -1.07 -0.56 5.89
C LYS A 70 -1.68 -1.58 4.93
N MET A 71 -0.91 -1.96 3.91
CA MET A 71 -1.25 -3.01 2.94
C MET A 71 -1.19 -4.43 3.55
N GLY A 72 -0.87 -4.57 4.84
CA GLY A 72 -0.86 -5.84 5.56
C GLY A 72 0.30 -6.75 5.15
N PHE A 73 1.41 -6.22 4.62
CA PHE A 73 2.59 -7.04 4.37
C PHE A 73 3.24 -7.48 5.70
N THR A 74 3.54 -8.76 5.80
CA THR A 74 4.29 -9.34 6.91
C THR A 74 5.76 -8.91 6.87
N THR A 75 6.47 -9.07 7.98
CA THR A 75 7.91 -8.75 8.05
C THR A 75 8.74 -9.54 7.03
N LYS A 76 8.33 -10.78 6.70
CA LYS A 76 9.01 -11.60 5.69
C LYS A 76 8.76 -11.09 4.28
N GLU A 77 7.51 -10.74 3.94
CA GLU A 77 7.19 -10.20 2.62
C GLU A 77 7.84 -8.82 2.42
N ILE A 78 7.82 -7.94 3.43
CA ILE A 78 8.54 -6.66 3.38
C ILE A 78 10.03 -6.88 3.12
N ALA A 79 10.65 -7.83 3.83
CA ALA A 79 12.07 -8.15 3.61
C ALA A 79 12.33 -8.58 2.15
N SER A 80 11.43 -9.39 1.58
CA SER A 80 11.50 -9.84 0.18
C SER A 80 11.37 -8.66 -0.79
N VAL A 81 10.28 -7.90 -0.74
CA VAL A 81 9.99 -6.82 -1.71
C VAL A 81 11.00 -5.67 -1.61
N THR A 82 11.51 -5.36 -0.40
CA THR A 82 12.51 -4.31 -0.25
C THR A 82 13.95 -4.83 -0.35
N LYS A 83 14.16 -6.11 -0.70
CA LYS A 83 15.48 -6.75 -0.77
C LYS A 83 16.34 -6.49 0.47
N SER A 84 15.75 -6.61 1.66
CA SER A 84 16.41 -6.35 2.94
C SER A 84 16.35 -7.58 3.85
N THR A 85 17.14 -7.59 4.91
CA THR A 85 17.07 -8.69 5.89
C THR A 85 15.87 -8.49 6.82
N ILE A 86 15.30 -9.59 7.32
CA ILE A 86 14.23 -9.57 8.34
C ILE A 86 14.63 -8.68 9.53
N ARG A 87 15.90 -8.75 9.95
CA ARG A 87 16.44 -7.95 11.07
C ARG A 87 16.45 -6.45 10.77
N ALA A 88 16.76 -6.07 9.52
CA ALA A 88 16.69 -4.68 9.09
C ALA A 88 15.24 -4.16 9.07
N VAL A 89 14.28 -4.98 8.63
CA VAL A 89 12.84 -4.68 8.67
C VAL A 89 12.36 -4.48 10.11
N GLN A 90 12.73 -5.38 11.03
CA GLN A 90 12.41 -5.26 12.45
C GLN A 90 12.99 -3.98 13.08
N SER A 91 14.25 -3.66 12.77
CA SER A 91 14.87 -2.40 13.23
C SER A 91 14.13 -1.18 12.70
N ARG A 92 13.67 -1.20 11.44
CA ARG A 92 12.87 -0.12 10.86
C ARG A 92 11.49 -0.03 11.51
N LYS A 93 10.81 -1.15 11.78
CA LYS A 93 9.56 -1.19 12.55
C LYS A 93 9.73 -0.57 13.93
N TYR A 94 10.81 -0.88 14.64
CA TYR A 94 11.11 -0.26 15.94
C TYR A 94 11.23 1.27 15.84
N ARG A 95 11.98 1.78 14.84
CA ARG A 95 12.11 3.22 14.63
C ARG A 95 10.77 3.88 14.29
N ILE A 96 9.95 3.25 13.44
CA ILE A 96 8.62 3.76 13.08
C ILE A 96 7.70 3.80 14.30
N ARG A 97 7.66 2.73 15.10
CA ARG A 97 6.94 2.70 16.38
C ARG A 97 7.30 3.90 17.25
N LYS A 98 8.59 4.15 17.47
CA LYS A 98 9.06 5.28 18.29
C LYS A 98 8.74 6.65 17.71
N ARG A 99 8.68 6.78 16.39
CA ARG A 99 8.38 8.06 15.73
C ARG A 99 6.89 8.38 15.74
N LEU A 100 6.03 7.36 15.66
CA LEU A 100 4.57 7.48 15.71
C LEU A 100 4.01 7.33 17.13
N ASP A 101 4.89 7.21 18.13
CA ASP A 101 4.54 7.00 19.54
C ASP A 101 3.56 5.83 19.78
N VAL A 102 3.72 4.75 19.00
CA VAL A 102 2.87 3.56 19.14
C VAL A 102 3.28 2.80 20.42
N PRO A 103 2.33 2.44 21.30
CA PRO A 103 2.62 1.66 22.50
C PRO A 103 3.37 0.35 22.23
N ASN A 104 4.10 -0.16 23.23
CA ASN A 104 4.90 -1.39 23.06
C ASN A 104 4.05 -2.66 23.12
N ASP A 105 2.92 -2.60 23.81
CA ASP A 105 1.91 -3.66 23.94
C ASP A 105 1.00 -3.78 22.71
N GLU A 106 1.03 -2.80 21.81
CA GLU A 106 0.29 -2.83 20.55
C GLU A 106 1.13 -3.41 19.40
N ASP A 107 0.56 -4.29 18.58
CA ASP A 107 1.22 -4.78 17.37
C ASP A 107 1.23 -3.69 16.28
N LEU A 108 2.44 -3.31 15.82
CA LEU A 108 2.59 -2.25 14.83
C LEU A 108 1.93 -2.58 13.47
N ASN A 109 1.90 -3.85 13.05
CA ASN A 109 1.22 -4.18 11.79
C ASN A 109 -0.28 -3.96 11.95
N LEU A 110 -0.86 -4.45 13.05
CA LEU A 110 -2.28 -4.28 13.35
C LEU A 110 -2.65 -2.80 13.49
N PHE A 111 -1.86 -2.03 14.24
CA PHE A 111 -2.01 -0.57 14.36
C PHE A 111 -2.08 0.08 12.98
N MET A 112 -1.15 -0.25 12.08
CA MET A 112 -1.09 0.34 10.74
C MET A 112 -2.28 -0.06 9.87
N VAL A 113 -2.72 -1.32 9.93
CA VAL A 113 -3.89 -1.78 9.19
C VAL A 113 -5.16 -1.05 9.65
N THR A 114 -5.32 -0.86 10.96
CA THR A 114 -6.48 -0.19 11.56
C THR A 114 -6.42 1.34 11.48
N PHE A 115 -5.25 1.93 11.25
CA PHE A 115 -5.08 3.39 11.17
C PHE A 115 -5.96 4.00 10.07
N PHE A 116 -7.06 4.66 10.45
CA PHE A 116 -8.10 5.22 9.57
C PHE A 116 -7.70 6.57 8.96
#